data_AF-A0A9W9BKE5-F1
#
_entry.id   AF-A0A9W9BKE5-F1
#
_cell.length_a   1.000
_cell.length_b   1.000
_cell.length_c   1.000
_cell.angle_alpha   90.00
_cell.angle_beta   90.00
_cell.angle_gamma   90.00
#
_symmetry.space_group_name_H-M   'P 1'
#
loop_
_entity.id
_entity.type
_entity.pdbx_description
1 polymer ?
#
loop_
_entity_poly.entity_id
_entity_poly.type
_entity_poly.pdbx_seq_one_letter_code
_entity_poly.pdbx_strand_id
1 'polypeptide(L)'
;MMQDDSNRRMSVTFICLRIQLPEYDCKKCKKGESPKEVRANQRLFTTAVWELFSILSQWEQHGEVGLEISVHSPSDALHYCQELKSRIHRRANMPPKYSKPRTRGKATHGWRQGRQIDNPPDGAKLRVFGQPKGLGFDLRTSVARKLGTLPEVKVVTWLLIRRQFYRHFSVPKALEPMMKSLPRLEHLSYEPWRGIDTDKIAGRQIRDEQHTRLFLDVIQHHKALHSVSMFENFNPAMHTSGKREAYSALGQSVAKASQNLENLAAIFNIDAKDFFYAFFPSQNTGMLLPSMSWSKLRHLNLCSELLVPAHYNELIQVAAAAALQMPKLTYVRFTWT
;
A
#
# COMPACT_ATOMS: atom_id res chain seq x y z
N MET A 1 1.85 -40.88 -9.61
CA MET A 1 1.07 -39.60 -9.64
C MET A 1 1.57 -38.52 -8.66
N MET A 2 2.26 -38.84 -7.55
CA MET A 2 2.72 -37.81 -6.59
C MET A 2 3.92 -36.94 -7.04
N GLN A 3 4.69 -37.39 -8.04
CA GLN A 3 5.93 -36.71 -8.46
C GLN A 3 5.69 -35.54 -9.42
N ASP A 4 4.58 -35.57 -10.17
CA ASP A 4 4.23 -34.55 -11.17
C ASP A 4 3.69 -33.26 -10.52
N ASP A 5 2.92 -33.38 -9.43
CA ASP A 5 2.39 -32.22 -8.70
C ASP A 5 3.47 -31.44 -7.93
N SER A 6 4.53 -32.10 -7.46
CA SER A 6 5.66 -31.41 -6.80
C SER A 6 6.45 -30.54 -7.78
N ASN A 7 6.76 -31.08 -8.98
CA ASN A 7 7.44 -30.34 -10.05
C ASN A 7 6.67 -29.10 -10.51
N ARG A 8 5.33 -29.18 -10.55
CA ARG A 8 4.48 -28.02 -10.91
C ARG A 8 4.52 -26.92 -9.85
N ARG A 9 4.54 -27.26 -8.56
CA ARG A 9 4.65 -26.27 -7.46
C ARG A 9 6.00 -25.55 -7.50
N MET A 10 7.09 -26.27 -7.76
CA MET A 10 8.44 -25.69 -7.88
C MET A 10 8.60 -24.71 -9.05
N SER A 11 7.69 -24.76 -10.03
CA SER A 11 7.73 -23.87 -11.20
C SER A 11 6.98 -22.55 -10.98
N VAL A 12 6.24 -22.41 -9.87
CA VAL A 12 5.46 -21.20 -9.58
C VAL A 12 6.35 -20.16 -8.93
N THR A 13 6.61 -19.06 -9.64
CA THR A 13 7.40 -17.93 -9.12
C THR A 13 6.53 -16.74 -8.69
N PHE A 14 5.25 -16.71 -9.11
CA PHE A 14 4.36 -15.59 -8.83
C PHE A 14 2.89 -16.01 -8.76
N ILE A 15 2.18 -15.54 -7.73
CA ILE A 15 0.76 -15.78 -7.48
C ILE A 15 0.05 -14.44 -7.38
N CYS A 16 -1.08 -14.31 -8.08
CA CYS A 16 -1.94 -13.13 -8.02
C CYS A 16 -3.31 -13.51 -7.46
N LEU A 17 -3.58 -13.11 -6.22
CA LEU A 17 -4.89 -13.24 -5.58
C LEU A 17 -5.74 -11.99 -5.88
N ARG A 18 -6.78 -12.16 -6.70
CA ARG A 18 -7.75 -11.11 -7.03
C ARG A 18 -9.08 -11.43 -6.37
N ILE A 19 -9.43 -10.64 -5.35
CA ILE A 19 -10.65 -10.84 -4.58
C ILE A 19 -11.73 -9.91 -5.14
N GLN A 20 -12.79 -10.51 -5.66
CA GLN A 20 -13.95 -9.80 -6.16
C GLN A 20 -14.98 -9.63 -5.04
N LEU A 21 -15.25 -8.39 -4.65
CA LEU A 21 -16.32 -8.04 -3.72
C LEU A 21 -17.68 -8.05 -4.43
N PRO A 22 -18.79 -8.17 -3.69
CA PRO A 22 -20.13 -8.15 -4.27
C PRO A 22 -20.41 -6.90 -5.09
N GLU A 23 -21.25 -7.07 -6.11
CA GLU A 23 -21.74 -5.98 -6.94
C GLU A 23 -22.75 -5.10 -6.20
N TYR A 24 -22.88 -3.86 -6.66
CA TYR A 24 -23.88 -2.91 -6.17
C TYR A 24 -24.44 -2.05 -7.31
N ASP A 25 -25.70 -1.66 -7.15
CA ASP A 25 -26.45 -0.88 -8.13
C ASP A 25 -26.39 0.65 -7.86
N CYS A 26 -27.08 1.41 -8.72
CA CYS A 26 -27.14 2.87 -8.61
C CYS A 26 -27.86 3.36 -7.34
N LYS A 27 -28.67 2.52 -6.68
CA LYS A 27 -29.32 2.88 -5.40
C LYS A 27 -28.29 3.02 -4.26
N LYS A 28 -27.14 2.38 -4.41
CA LYS A 28 -26.05 2.35 -3.43
C LYS A 28 -24.82 3.15 -3.86
N CYS A 29 -24.62 3.40 -5.15
CA CYS A 29 -23.35 3.94 -5.67
C CYS A 29 -22.91 5.30 -5.09
N LYS A 30 -23.84 6.08 -4.52
CA LYS A 30 -23.58 7.38 -3.87
C LYS A 30 -23.41 7.34 -2.35
N LYS A 31 -23.61 6.19 -1.72
CA LYS A 31 -23.52 6.03 -0.25
C LYS A 31 -22.15 5.43 0.11
N GLY A 32 -21.78 5.38 1.38
CA GLY A 32 -20.74 4.47 1.87
C GLY A 32 -21.28 3.05 2.11
N GLU A 33 -20.40 2.08 2.34
CA GLU A 33 -20.80 0.71 2.70
C GLU A 33 -21.57 0.68 4.02
N SER A 34 -22.70 -0.03 4.05
CA SER A 34 -23.43 -0.30 5.29
C SER A 34 -22.65 -1.26 6.20
N PRO A 35 -22.90 -1.28 7.52
CA PRO A 35 -22.23 -2.23 8.42
C PRO A 35 -22.40 -3.70 8.02
N LYS A 36 -23.51 -4.07 7.38
CA LYS A 36 -23.75 -5.42 6.85
C LYS A 36 -22.84 -5.72 5.65
N GLU A 37 -22.68 -4.76 4.73
CA GLU A 37 -21.79 -4.89 3.57
C GLU A 37 -20.33 -4.97 4.00
N VAL A 38 -19.90 -4.12 4.94
CA VAL A 38 -18.56 -4.17 5.52
C VAL A 38 -18.25 -5.56 6.07
N ARG A 39 -19.15 -6.13 6.89
CA ARG A 39 -18.98 -7.49 7.42
C ARG A 39 -18.94 -8.54 6.33
N ALA A 40 -19.79 -8.43 5.30
CA ALA A 40 -19.77 -9.36 4.17
C ALA A 40 -18.43 -9.31 3.42
N ASN A 41 -17.94 -8.11 3.13
CA ASN A 41 -16.67 -7.88 2.42
C ASN A 41 -15.47 -8.39 3.23
N GLN A 42 -15.44 -8.12 4.54
CA GLN A 42 -14.40 -8.65 5.43
C GLN A 42 -14.42 -10.18 5.49
N ARG A 43 -15.60 -10.82 5.52
CA ARG A 43 -15.70 -12.29 5.51
C ARG A 43 -15.18 -12.89 4.21
N LEU A 44 -15.52 -12.31 3.06
CA LEU A 44 -15.01 -12.75 1.75
C LEU A 44 -13.48 -12.59 1.68
N PHE A 45 -12.97 -11.43 2.09
CA PHE A 45 -11.55 -11.15 2.15
C PHE A 45 -10.80 -12.14 3.05
N THR A 46 -11.33 -12.37 4.25
CA THR A 46 -10.75 -13.33 5.20
C THR A 46 -10.72 -14.72 4.61
N THR A 47 -11.83 -15.16 4.02
CA THR A 47 -11.93 -16.51 3.47
C THR A 47 -10.91 -16.74 2.37
N ALA A 48 -10.84 -15.83 1.39
CA ALA A 48 -9.90 -15.93 0.29
C ALA A 48 -8.43 -15.92 0.73
N VAL A 49 -8.05 -15.02 1.65
CA VAL A 49 -6.66 -14.92 2.13
C VAL A 49 -6.30 -16.13 3.00
N TRP A 50 -7.16 -16.54 3.93
CA TRP A 50 -6.87 -17.63 4.84
C TRP A 50 -6.83 -18.98 4.13
N GLU A 51 -7.71 -19.23 3.16
CA GLU A 51 -7.65 -20.43 2.32
C GLU A 51 -6.38 -20.46 1.49
N LEU A 52 -5.97 -19.33 0.88
CA LEU A 52 -4.71 -19.27 0.15
C LEU A 52 -3.51 -19.55 1.07
N PHE A 53 -3.45 -18.93 2.25
CA PHE A 53 -2.37 -19.15 3.20
C PHE A 53 -2.36 -20.60 3.69
N SER A 54 -3.52 -21.23 3.89
CA SER A 54 -3.64 -22.65 4.22
C SER A 54 -3.14 -23.58 3.11
N ILE A 55 -3.25 -23.18 1.84
CA ILE A 55 -2.71 -23.95 0.71
C ILE A 55 -1.19 -23.76 0.65
N LEU A 56 -0.72 -22.51 0.69
CA LEU A 56 0.70 -22.19 0.56
C LEU A 56 1.54 -22.63 1.76
N SER A 57 0.93 -22.79 2.95
CA SER A 57 1.62 -23.33 4.12
C SER A 57 2.02 -24.81 3.95
N GLN A 58 1.40 -25.52 3.01
CA GLN A 58 1.72 -26.92 2.69
C GLN A 58 2.81 -27.05 1.62
N TRP A 59 3.28 -25.93 1.05
CA TRP A 59 4.32 -25.96 0.03
C TRP A 59 5.69 -26.11 0.70
N GLU A 60 6.49 -27.04 0.20
CA GLU A 60 7.88 -27.22 0.63
C GLU A 60 8.69 -25.96 0.31
N GLN A 61 9.77 -25.73 1.07
CA GLN A 61 10.63 -24.55 0.92
C GLN A 61 11.53 -24.64 -0.33
N HIS A 62 10.91 -24.76 -1.50
CA HIS A 62 11.60 -24.81 -2.78
C HIS A 62 11.16 -23.62 -3.63
N GLY A 63 12.10 -22.72 -3.90
CA GLY A 63 11.88 -21.51 -4.68
C GLY A 63 11.43 -20.28 -3.89
N GLU A 64 11.28 -19.18 -4.62
CA GLU A 64 10.85 -17.88 -4.15
C GLU A 64 9.55 -17.51 -4.85
N VAL A 65 8.49 -17.23 -4.09
CA VAL A 65 7.17 -16.90 -4.62
C VAL A 65 6.85 -15.44 -4.33
N GLY A 66 6.55 -14.67 -5.38
CA GLY A 66 5.89 -13.38 -5.23
C GLY A 66 4.39 -13.54 -5.06
N LEU A 67 3.80 -12.82 -4.10
CA LEU A 67 2.38 -12.80 -3.84
C LEU A 67 1.83 -11.39 -4.08
N GLU A 68 0.97 -11.25 -5.08
CA GLU A 68 0.19 -10.04 -5.32
C GLU A 68 -1.23 -10.20 -4.78
N ILE A 69 -1.70 -9.24 -3.97
CA ILE A 69 -3.08 -9.22 -3.46
C ILE A 69 -3.79 -7.96 -3.94
N SER A 70 -4.99 -8.14 -4.48
CA SER A 70 -5.83 -7.04 -4.95
C SER A 70 -7.30 -7.30 -4.64
N VAL A 71 -8.06 -6.23 -4.34
CA VAL A 71 -9.47 -6.31 -3.96
C VAL A 71 -10.26 -5.22 -4.67
N HIS A 72 -11.39 -5.56 -5.29
CA HIS A 72 -12.25 -4.60 -5.96
C HIS A 72 -13.70 -5.10 -6.03
N SER A 73 -14.67 -4.19 -6.23
CA SER A 73 -16.00 -4.57 -6.71
C SER A 73 -16.08 -4.33 -8.22
N PRO A 74 -16.67 -5.24 -9.02
CA PRO A 74 -16.88 -5.00 -10.46
C PRO A 74 -17.67 -3.73 -10.73
N SER A 75 -18.61 -3.40 -9.83
CA SER A 75 -19.45 -2.22 -9.91
C SER A 75 -18.67 -0.90 -9.78
N ASP A 76 -17.48 -0.89 -9.15
CA ASP A 76 -16.65 0.32 -9.03
C ASP A 76 -16.41 0.95 -10.42
N ALA A 77 -16.14 0.09 -11.41
CA ALA A 77 -15.89 0.46 -12.79
C ALA A 77 -17.14 0.81 -13.60
N LEU A 78 -18.34 0.48 -13.11
CA LEU A 78 -19.61 0.79 -13.76
C LEU A 78 -20.19 2.15 -13.34
N HIS A 79 -19.69 2.72 -12.23
CA HIS A 79 -20.20 3.96 -11.65
C HIS A 79 -19.17 5.10 -11.79
N TYR A 80 -18.64 5.59 -10.67
CA TYR A 80 -17.79 6.78 -10.60
C TYR A 80 -16.32 6.55 -11.00
N CYS A 81 -15.89 5.29 -11.17
CA CYS A 81 -14.49 4.93 -11.44
C CYS A 81 -14.32 4.20 -12.77
N GLN A 82 -14.85 4.76 -13.87
CA GLN A 82 -14.85 4.09 -15.17
C GLN A 82 -13.44 3.76 -15.70
N GLU A 83 -12.41 4.46 -15.24
CA GLU A 83 -11.01 4.19 -15.54
C GLU A 83 -10.55 2.80 -15.05
N LEU A 84 -11.24 2.21 -14.07
CA LEU A 84 -10.92 0.88 -13.56
C LEU A 84 -11.29 -0.24 -14.54
N LYS A 85 -12.17 -0.02 -15.53
CA LYS A 85 -12.56 -1.06 -16.51
C LYS A 85 -11.35 -1.67 -17.20
N SER A 86 -10.40 -0.83 -17.62
CA SER A 86 -9.16 -1.29 -18.26
C SER A 86 -8.24 -2.06 -17.30
N ARG A 87 -8.37 -1.81 -15.99
CA ARG A 87 -7.56 -2.44 -14.94
C ARG A 87 -8.11 -3.78 -14.51
N ILE A 88 -9.43 -3.95 -14.44
CA ILE A 88 -10.07 -5.22 -14.04
C ILE A 88 -9.74 -6.34 -15.04
N HIS A 89 -9.81 -6.05 -16.34
CA HIS A 89 -9.54 -7.03 -17.40
C HIS A 89 -8.04 -7.21 -17.71
N ARG A 90 -7.14 -6.56 -16.94
CA ARG A 90 -5.71 -6.61 -17.18
C ARG A 90 -5.10 -7.91 -16.65
N ARG A 91 -4.46 -8.70 -17.52
CA ARG A 91 -3.59 -9.81 -17.08
C ARG A 91 -2.32 -9.24 -16.45
N ALA A 92 -1.81 -9.86 -15.38
CA ALA A 92 -0.71 -9.36 -14.55
C ALA A 92 0.55 -8.96 -15.35
N ASN A 93 0.80 -9.60 -16.49
CA ASN A 93 2.04 -9.44 -17.27
C ASN A 93 1.91 -8.61 -18.56
N MET A 94 0.81 -7.87 -18.76
CA MET A 94 0.62 -7.10 -20.00
C MET A 94 0.79 -5.59 -19.78
N PRO A 95 1.56 -4.88 -20.64
CA PRO A 95 1.63 -3.41 -20.62
C PRO A 95 0.25 -2.81 -20.93
N PRO A 96 0.00 -1.55 -20.54
CA PRO A 96 -1.29 -0.91 -20.78
C PRO A 96 -1.56 -0.84 -22.28
N LYS A 97 -2.60 -1.52 -22.77
CA LYS A 97 -3.12 -1.22 -24.10
C LYS A 97 -3.88 0.09 -23.99
N TYR A 98 -3.37 1.14 -24.64
CA TYR A 98 -4.11 2.40 -24.80
C TYR A 98 -5.33 2.14 -25.70
N SER A 99 -6.45 1.74 -25.10
CA SER A 99 -7.73 1.74 -25.79
C SER A 99 -8.28 3.17 -25.75
N LYS A 100 -8.40 3.82 -26.92
CA LYS A 100 -9.15 5.08 -27.04
C LYS A 100 -10.58 4.83 -26.50
N PRO A 101 -11.09 5.62 -25.54
CA PRO A 101 -12.45 5.44 -25.05
C PRO A 101 -13.43 5.70 -26.20
N ARG A 102 -13.99 4.64 -26.79
CA ARG A 102 -15.14 4.74 -27.69
C ARG A 102 -16.40 4.79 -26.85
N THR A 103 -16.77 5.97 -26.38
CA THR A 103 -18.09 6.19 -25.79
C THR A 103 -18.73 7.45 -26.35
N ARG A 104 -19.46 7.30 -27.46
CA ARG A 104 -20.59 8.19 -27.79
C ARG A 104 -21.69 7.86 -26.79
N GLY A 105 -21.82 8.64 -25.72
CA GLY A 105 -22.81 8.40 -24.67
C GLY A 105 -23.10 9.66 -23.84
N LYS A 106 -24.32 9.73 -23.29
CA LYS A 106 -24.75 10.76 -22.33
C LYS A 106 -23.85 10.75 -21.09
N ALA A 107 -23.72 11.89 -20.41
CA ALA A 107 -22.95 11.96 -19.17
C ALA A 107 -23.58 11.06 -18.09
N THR A 108 -22.77 10.22 -17.45
CA THR A 108 -23.23 9.32 -16.38
C THR A 108 -22.20 9.28 -15.26
N HIS A 109 -22.63 9.44 -14.00
CA HIS A 109 -21.76 9.34 -12.82
C HIS A 109 -20.50 10.22 -12.88
N GLY A 110 -20.63 11.43 -13.44
CA GLY A 110 -19.52 12.38 -13.59
C GLY A 110 -18.58 12.10 -14.76
N TRP A 111 -18.94 11.20 -15.69
CA TRP A 111 -18.15 10.89 -16.88
C TRP A 111 -18.86 11.30 -18.16
N ARG A 112 -18.14 11.96 -19.07
CA ARG A 112 -18.58 12.29 -20.44
C ARG A 112 -17.45 12.01 -21.42
N GLN A 113 -17.75 11.23 -22.47
CA GLN A 113 -16.77 10.87 -23.52
C GLN A 113 -15.44 10.29 -22.96
N GLY A 114 -15.54 9.47 -21.91
CA GLY A 114 -14.36 8.83 -21.30
C GLY A 114 -13.47 9.77 -20.48
N ARG A 115 -13.94 11.00 -20.18
CA ARG A 115 -13.29 11.93 -19.26
C ARG A 115 -14.17 12.14 -18.04
N GLN A 116 -13.56 12.21 -16.86
CA GLN A 116 -14.24 12.61 -15.64
C GLN A 116 -14.40 14.13 -15.64
N ILE A 117 -15.63 14.59 -15.57
CA ILE A 117 -16.02 16.00 -15.59
C ILE A 117 -16.56 16.48 -14.24
N ASP A 118 -17.11 15.57 -13.42
CA ASP A 118 -17.61 15.88 -12.08
C ASP A 118 -16.90 15.01 -11.03
N ASN A 119 -16.60 15.62 -9.89
CA ASN A 119 -16.07 14.92 -8.74
C ASN A 119 -17.14 13.99 -8.14
N PRO A 120 -16.80 12.76 -7.73
CA PRO A 120 -17.75 11.88 -7.05
C PRO A 120 -18.19 12.47 -5.71
N PRO A 121 -19.44 12.25 -5.27
CA PRO A 121 -19.85 12.61 -3.93
C PRO A 121 -19.11 11.76 -2.88
N ASP A 122 -19.01 12.25 -1.65
CA ASP A 122 -18.23 11.60 -0.59
C ASP A 122 -18.64 10.17 -0.30
N GLY A 123 -19.94 9.87 -0.33
CA GLY A 123 -20.39 8.49 -0.17
C GLY A 123 -19.84 7.59 -1.30
N ALA A 124 -19.84 8.04 -2.55
CA ALA A 124 -19.27 7.27 -3.66
C ALA A 124 -17.76 7.01 -3.46
N LYS A 125 -17.00 8.02 -3.01
CA LYS A 125 -15.59 7.86 -2.64
C LYS A 125 -15.44 6.80 -1.54
N LEU A 126 -16.16 6.94 -0.43
CA LEU A 126 -16.10 6.02 0.71
C LEU A 126 -16.54 4.59 0.37
N ARG A 127 -17.44 4.38 -0.60
CA ARG A 127 -17.82 3.02 -1.02
C ARG A 127 -16.73 2.31 -1.81
N VAL A 128 -16.04 3.04 -2.70
CA VAL A 128 -14.98 2.47 -3.54
C VAL A 128 -13.71 2.19 -2.74
N PHE A 129 -13.33 3.12 -1.85
CA PHE A 129 -12.18 2.95 -0.96
C PHE A 129 -12.47 2.03 0.23
N GLY A 130 -13.76 1.89 0.58
CA GLY A 130 -14.25 1.11 1.71
C GLY A 130 -14.16 1.86 3.04
N GLN A 131 -14.28 1.09 4.12
CA GLN A 131 -14.14 1.65 5.47
C GLN A 131 -12.81 2.41 5.62
N PRO A 132 -12.79 3.58 6.31
CA PRO A 132 -11.57 4.38 6.47
C PRO A 132 -10.41 3.61 7.10
N LYS A 133 -10.72 2.68 8.03
CA LYS A 133 -9.73 1.81 8.66
C LYS A 133 -9.23 0.66 7.77
N GLY A 134 -9.78 0.53 6.56
CA GLY A 134 -9.44 -0.50 5.59
C GLY A 134 -10.10 -1.85 5.87
N LEU A 135 -9.98 -2.75 4.89
CA LEU A 135 -10.44 -4.13 4.94
C LEU A 135 -9.59 -4.94 5.92
N GLY A 136 -10.24 -5.62 6.85
CA GLY A 136 -9.60 -6.43 7.89
C GLY A 136 -10.16 -7.85 7.95
N PHE A 137 -9.44 -8.74 8.63
CA PHE A 137 -9.89 -10.09 8.88
C PHE A 137 -11.07 -10.13 9.85
N ASP A 138 -12.09 -10.90 9.50
CA ASP A 138 -13.22 -11.27 10.34
C ASP A 138 -12.99 -12.68 10.89
N LEU A 139 -12.46 -12.74 12.12
CA LEU A 139 -12.13 -13.99 12.81
C LEU A 139 -13.35 -14.86 13.15
N ARG A 140 -14.57 -14.40 12.84
CA ARG A 140 -15.82 -15.17 12.98
C ARG A 140 -16.12 -16.04 11.76
N THR A 141 -15.31 -15.98 10.71
CA THR A 141 -15.47 -16.90 9.56
C THR A 141 -15.20 -18.34 9.96
N SER A 142 -15.81 -19.30 9.27
CA SER A 142 -15.59 -20.73 9.52
C SER A 142 -14.12 -21.11 9.36
N VAL A 143 -13.45 -20.62 8.30
CA VAL A 143 -12.04 -20.88 8.06
C VAL A 143 -11.14 -20.30 9.17
N ALA A 144 -11.42 -19.07 9.64
CA ALA A 144 -10.63 -18.47 10.71
C ALA A 144 -10.80 -19.20 12.04
N ARG A 145 -12.03 -19.64 12.36
CA ARG A 145 -12.28 -20.47 13.55
C ARG A 145 -11.62 -21.85 13.45
N LYS A 146 -11.64 -22.47 12.25
CA LYS A 146 -11.04 -23.78 12.02
C LYS A 146 -9.53 -23.75 12.15
N LEU A 147 -8.88 -22.74 11.59
CA LEU A 147 -7.42 -22.62 11.59
C LEU A 147 -6.89 -21.97 12.88
N GLY A 148 -7.71 -21.20 13.60
CA GLY A 148 -7.36 -20.50 14.85
C GLY A 148 -6.48 -19.27 14.61
N THR A 149 -5.41 -19.43 13.84
CA THR A 149 -4.49 -18.37 13.42
C THR A 149 -4.24 -18.44 11.92
N LEU A 150 -3.79 -17.34 11.32
CA LEU A 150 -3.40 -17.35 9.91
C LEU A 150 -2.16 -18.27 9.75
N PRO A 151 -2.19 -19.27 8.86
CA PRO A 151 -1.08 -20.22 8.72
C PRO A 151 0.22 -19.55 8.26
N GLU A 152 1.36 -20.03 8.77
CA GLU A 152 2.68 -19.58 8.34
C GLU A 152 2.98 -20.07 6.92
N VAL A 153 3.43 -19.18 6.04
CA VAL A 153 3.76 -19.46 4.65
C VAL A 153 5.23 -19.16 4.37
N LYS A 154 6.03 -20.22 4.23
CA LYS A 154 7.49 -20.13 4.11
C LYS A 154 8.01 -19.87 2.69
N VAL A 155 7.17 -20.04 1.68
CA VAL A 155 7.58 -19.93 0.27
C VAL A 155 7.49 -18.51 -0.29
N VAL A 156 6.77 -17.61 0.38
CA VAL A 156 6.55 -16.23 -0.10
C VAL A 156 7.67 -15.33 0.37
N THR A 157 8.41 -14.74 -0.57
CA THR A 157 9.51 -13.79 -0.32
C THR A 157 9.17 -12.36 -0.77
N TRP A 158 8.14 -12.19 -1.60
CA TRP A 158 7.70 -10.88 -2.07
C TRP A 158 6.21 -10.69 -1.82
N LEU A 159 5.83 -9.59 -1.17
CA LEU A 159 4.44 -9.16 -1.03
C LEU A 159 4.21 -7.87 -1.81
N LEU A 160 3.21 -7.90 -2.68
CA LEU A 160 2.86 -6.79 -3.56
C LEU A 160 1.39 -6.42 -3.45
N ILE A 161 1.11 -5.15 -3.18
CA ILE A 161 -0.24 -4.57 -3.21
C ILE A 161 -0.15 -3.30 -4.06
N ARG A 162 -0.65 -3.38 -5.30
CA ARG A 162 -0.56 -2.29 -6.29
C ARG A 162 -1.68 -1.27 -6.14
N ARG A 163 -1.46 -0.06 -6.66
CA ARG A 163 -2.46 1.01 -6.80
C ARG A 163 -3.55 0.72 -7.85
N GLN A 164 -3.68 -0.54 -8.28
CA GLN A 164 -4.60 -0.95 -9.33
C GLN A 164 -6.05 -0.62 -8.97
N PHE A 165 -6.43 -0.89 -7.72
CA PHE A 165 -7.76 -0.63 -7.17
C PHE A 165 -7.67 0.24 -5.92
N TYR A 166 -8.75 0.97 -5.62
CA TYR A 166 -8.81 1.96 -4.54
C TYR A 166 -8.98 1.37 -3.13
N ARG A 167 -9.20 0.06 -3.01
CA ARG A 167 -9.59 -0.56 -1.74
C ARG A 167 -8.47 -0.45 -0.71
N HIS A 168 -8.77 0.15 0.43
CA HIS A 168 -7.82 0.21 1.56
C HIS A 168 -7.72 -1.13 2.29
N PHE A 169 -6.51 -1.44 2.76
CA PHE A 169 -6.24 -2.56 3.67
C PHE A 169 -6.00 -2.03 5.07
N SER A 170 -6.55 -2.71 6.06
CA SER A 170 -6.27 -2.41 7.47
C SER A 170 -4.88 -2.90 7.81
N VAL A 171 -4.02 -2.01 8.33
CA VAL A 171 -2.70 -2.41 8.84
C VAL A 171 -2.84 -3.40 10.00
N PRO A 172 -3.49 -3.04 11.14
CA PRO A 172 -3.55 -3.93 12.29
C PRO A 172 -4.37 -5.21 12.04
N LYS A 173 -5.39 -5.16 11.18
CA LYS A 173 -6.33 -6.26 10.99
C LYS A 173 -6.11 -7.07 9.71
N ALA A 174 -5.17 -6.69 8.85
CA ALA A 174 -4.84 -7.45 7.65
C ALA A 174 -3.34 -7.47 7.35
N LEU A 175 -2.71 -6.32 7.11
CA LEU A 175 -1.29 -6.31 6.67
C LEU A 175 -0.36 -6.88 7.74
N GLU A 176 -0.52 -6.47 9.00
CA GLU A 176 0.27 -6.97 10.12
C GLU A 176 0.16 -8.50 10.28
N PRO A 177 -1.04 -9.10 10.43
CA PRO A 177 -1.15 -10.56 10.54
C PRO A 177 -0.67 -11.30 9.28
N MET A 178 -0.87 -10.75 8.07
CA MET A 178 -0.31 -11.35 6.85
C MET A 178 1.21 -11.36 6.91
N MET A 179 1.86 -10.22 7.12
CA MET A 179 3.32 -10.12 7.13
C MET A 179 3.96 -10.96 8.23
N LYS A 180 3.34 -11.05 9.42
CA LYS A 180 3.79 -11.94 10.50
C LYS A 180 3.71 -13.42 10.12
N SER A 181 2.79 -13.79 9.23
CA SER A 181 2.64 -15.15 8.72
C SER A 181 3.55 -15.43 7.50
N LEU A 182 4.37 -14.47 7.07
CA LEU A 182 5.34 -14.59 5.99
C LEU A 182 6.78 -14.46 6.54
N PRO A 183 7.34 -15.49 7.21
CA PRO A 183 8.61 -15.39 7.92
C PRO A 183 9.82 -15.10 7.01
N ARG A 184 9.72 -15.45 5.72
CA ARG A 184 10.74 -15.24 4.70
C ARG A 184 10.45 -14.04 3.78
N LEU A 185 9.56 -13.14 4.18
CA LEU A 185 9.27 -11.95 3.40
C LEU A 185 10.50 -11.02 3.34
N GLU A 186 11.09 -10.89 2.16
CA GLU A 186 12.31 -10.13 1.88
C GLU A 186 11.99 -8.76 1.26
N HIS A 187 10.91 -8.73 0.45
CA HIS A 187 10.49 -7.56 -0.31
C HIS A 187 9.03 -7.21 -0.07
N LEU A 188 8.77 -5.95 0.31
CA LEU A 188 7.43 -5.36 0.38
C LEU A 188 7.30 -4.23 -0.64
N SER A 189 6.28 -4.30 -1.48
CA SER A 189 5.84 -3.17 -2.30
C SER A 189 4.36 -2.88 -2.03
N TYR A 190 4.10 -1.73 -1.42
CA TYR A 190 2.77 -1.31 -1.04
C TYR A 190 2.45 0.06 -1.66
N GLU A 191 1.49 0.09 -2.56
CA GLU A 191 1.08 1.31 -3.27
C GLU A 191 -0.34 1.72 -2.83
N PRO A 192 -0.54 2.19 -1.57
CA PRO A 192 -1.86 2.61 -1.10
C PRO A 192 -2.37 3.83 -1.85
N TRP A 193 -3.69 3.99 -1.86
CA TRP A 193 -4.27 5.29 -2.17
C TRP A 193 -4.36 6.15 -0.91
N ARG A 194 -4.35 7.46 -1.13
CA ARG A 194 -4.57 8.47 -0.10
C ARG A 194 -5.95 8.28 0.55
N GLY A 195 -6.03 8.60 1.84
CA GLY A 195 -7.28 8.57 2.58
C GLY A 195 -8.30 9.60 2.05
N ILE A 196 -9.59 9.25 2.13
CA ILE A 196 -10.69 10.14 1.76
C ILE A 196 -11.08 11.00 2.96
N ASP A 197 -10.86 12.30 2.82
CA ASP A 197 -11.38 13.29 3.77
C ASP A 197 -12.81 13.67 3.43
N THR A 198 -13.62 13.82 4.48
CA THR A 198 -15.00 14.34 4.46
C THR A 198 -15.19 15.19 5.70
N ASP A 199 -16.30 15.92 5.83
CA ASP A 199 -16.62 16.71 7.03
C ASP A 199 -16.62 15.89 8.34
N LYS A 200 -16.73 14.55 8.25
CA LYS A 200 -16.82 13.65 9.41
C LYS A 200 -15.63 12.70 9.54
N ILE A 201 -14.75 12.63 8.54
CA ILE A 201 -13.73 11.59 8.44
C ILE A 201 -12.43 12.25 7.99
N ALA A 202 -11.42 12.24 8.86
CA ALA A 202 -10.04 12.59 8.53
C ALA A 202 -9.33 11.36 7.95
N GLY A 203 -9.72 10.95 6.74
CA GLY A 203 -9.24 9.73 6.10
C GLY A 203 -7.72 9.74 5.90
N ARG A 204 -7.13 10.89 5.54
CA ARG A 204 -5.67 11.03 5.40
C ARG A 204 -4.94 10.69 6.70
N GLN A 205 -5.31 11.35 7.79
CA GLN A 205 -4.72 11.11 9.10
C GLN A 205 -4.88 9.64 9.53
N ILE A 206 -6.07 9.03 9.33
CA ILE A 206 -6.29 7.62 9.63
C ILE A 206 -5.33 6.70 8.85
N ARG A 207 -5.03 7.04 7.58
CA ARG A 207 -4.06 6.28 6.78
C ARG A 207 -2.63 6.49 7.27
N ASP A 208 -2.27 7.72 7.59
CA ASP A 208 -0.93 8.06 8.08
C ASP A 208 -0.65 7.35 9.42
N GLU A 209 -1.59 7.36 10.38
CA GLU A 209 -1.49 6.62 11.65
C GLU A 209 -1.33 5.11 11.42
N GLN A 210 -2.06 4.54 10.46
CA GLN A 210 -1.90 3.13 10.12
C GLN A 210 -0.53 2.84 9.49
N HIS A 211 -0.02 3.72 8.63
CA HIS A 211 1.29 3.52 8.03
C HIS A 211 2.42 3.72 9.05
N THR A 212 2.26 4.62 10.04
CA THR A 212 3.17 4.76 11.18
C THR A 212 3.27 3.44 11.92
N ARG A 213 2.12 2.83 12.23
CA ARG A 213 2.05 1.48 12.82
C ARG A 213 2.71 0.42 11.93
N LEU A 214 2.49 0.46 10.61
CA LEU A 214 3.10 -0.49 9.69
C LEU A 214 4.64 -0.44 9.78
N PHE A 215 5.22 0.76 9.88
CA PHE A 215 6.67 0.90 10.01
C PHE A 215 7.18 0.45 11.38
N LEU A 216 6.61 0.99 12.47
CA LEU A 216 7.12 0.73 13.82
C LEU A 216 6.78 -0.68 14.34
N ASP A 217 5.56 -1.15 14.15
CA ASP A 217 5.09 -2.40 14.79
C ASP A 217 5.29 -3.64 13.90
N VAL A 218 5.56 -3.45 12.60
CA VAL A 218 5.63 -4.56 11.62
C VAL A 218 6.98 -4.59 10.90
N ILE A 219 7.31 -3.56 10.13
CA ILE A 219 8.53 -3.53 9.29
C ILE A 219 9.79 -3.58 10.15
N GLN A 220 9.86 -2.76 11.21
CA GLN A 220 11.02 -2.70 12.10
C GLN A 220 11.38 -4.05 12.74
N HIS A 221 10.37 -4.91 12.96
CA HIS A 221 10.51 -6.18 13.64
C HIS A 221 10.58 -7.39 12.69
N HIS A 222 10.46 -7.18 11.37
CA HIS A 222 10.52 -8.26 10.39
C HIS A 222 11.97 -8.52 9.93
N LYS A 223 12.59 -9.58 10.43
CA LYS A 223 14.04 -9.83 10.30
C LYS A 223 14.50 -10.16 8.87
N ALA A 224 13.65 -10.80 8.08
CA ALA A 224 13.99 -11.15 6.69
C ALA A 224 13.80 -9.98 5.74
N LEU A 225 12.99 -8.99 6.11
CA LEU A 225 12.62 -7.87 5.27
C LEU A 225 13.80 -6.89 5.14
N HIS A 226 14.33 -6.74 3.93
CA HIS A 226 15.44 -5.82 3.64
C HIS A 226 15.10 -4.82 2.52
N SER A 227 13.95 -4.95 1.87
CA SER A 227 13.53 -4.06 0.80
C SER A 227 12.08 -3.62 0.96
N VAL A 228 11.86 -2.32 1.16
CA VAL A 228 10.52 -1.73 1.31
C VAL A 228 10.32 -0.61 0.29
N SER A 229 9.21 -0.67 -0.42
CA SER A 229 8.72 0.41 -1.28
C SER A 229 7.29 0.75 -0.90
N MET A 230 7.06 2.01 -0.53
CA MET A 230 5.74 2.58 -0.29
C MET A 230 5.51 3.77 -1.23
N PHE A 231 4.39 3.74 -1.96
CA PHE A 231 4.01 4.81 -2.88
C PHE A 231 2.56 5.20 -2.59
N GLU A 232 2.33 6.38 -2.01
CA GLU A 232 0.96 6.90 -1.88
C GLU A 232 0.49 7.48 -3.21
N ASN A 233 -0.60 6.93 -3.74
CA ASN A 233 -1.23 7.45 -4.94
C ASN A 233 -2.42 8.36 -4.61
N PHE A 234 -2.70 9.32 -5.49
CA PHE A 234 -3.86 10.19 -5.38
C PHE A 234 -4.52 10.40 -6.76
N ASN A 235 -5.80 10.72 -6.72
CA ASN A 235 -6.59 11.11 -7.89
C ASN A 235 -7.29 12.45 -7.56
N PRO A 236 -7.04 13.54 -8.31
CA PRO A 236 -7.64 14.85 -8.05
C PRO A 236 -9.18 14.88 -8.02
N ALA A 237 -9.85 13.96 -8.73
CA ALA A 237 -11.30 13.87 -8.67
C ALA A 237 -11.81 13.21 -7.39
N MET A 238 -11.00 12.31 -6.81
CA MET A 238 -11.33 11.58 -5.58
C MET A 238 -10.89 12.31 -4.31
N HIS A 239 -9.79 13.04 -4.38
CA HIS A 239 -9.16 13.71 -3.23
C HIS A 239 -9.27 15.21 -3.42
N THR A 240 -9.60 15.94 -2.35
CA THR A 240 -9.66 17.39 -2.38
C THR A 240 -8.37 17.99 -2.95
N SER A 241 -8.52 18.94 -3.86
CA SER A 241 -7.41 19.71 -4.43
C SER A 241 -6.78 20.54 -3.32
N GLY A 242 -5.57 20.18 -2.93
CA GLY A 242 -4.83 20.87 -1.89
C GLY A 242 -3.47 20.23 -1.72
N LYS A 243 -2.48 21.07 -1.44
CA LYS A 243 -1.14 20.62 -1.06
C LYS A 243 -1.27 19.74 0.19
N ARG A 244 -0.72 18.52 0.15
CA ARG A 244 -0.76 17.61 1.29
C ARG A 244 0.30 18.07 2.27
N GLU A 245 -0.11 18.52 3.45
CA GLU A 245 0.84 18.65 4.54
C GLU A 245 1.31 17.25 4.96
N ALA A 246 2.63 17.05 4.98
CA ALA A 246 3.21 15.79 5.38
C ALA A 246 2.97 15.54 6.87
N TYR A 247 2.57 14.32 7.22
CA TYR A 247 2.45 13.90 8.62
C TYR A 247 3.83 13.55 9.16
N SER A 248 4.45 14.50 9.87
CA SER A 248 5.85 14.39 10.32
C SER A 248 6.14 13.10 11.09
N ALA A 249 5.21 12.67 11.95
CA ALA A 249 5.35 11.43 12.71
C ALA A 249 5.51 10.18 11.81
N LEU A 250 4.90 10.15 10.63
CA LEU A 250 5.11 9.06 9.68
C LEU A 250 6.53 9.09 9.09
N GLY A 251 7.02 10.26 8.69
CA GLY A 251 8.40 10.43 8.19
C GLY A 251 9.45 10.00 9.20
N GLN A 252 9.30 10.42 10.45
CA GLN A 252 10.17 10.02 11.56
C GLN A 252 10.09 8.51 11.84
N SER A 253 8.90 7.92 11.74
CA SER A 253 8.70 6.49 11.94
C SER A 253 9.35 5.66 10.84
N VAL A 254 9.30 6.13 9.59
CA VAL A 254 10.01 5.50 8.47
C VAL A 254 11.52 5.54 8.71
N ALA A 255 12.07 6.67 9.18
CA ALA A 255 13.48 6.78 9.51
C ALA A 255 13.90 5.78 10.60
N LYS A 256 13.13 5.69 11.69
CA LYS A 256 13.40 4.75 12.80
C LYS A 256 13.32 3.29 12.37
N ALA A 257 12.28 2.92 11.64
CA ALA A 257 12.03 1.53 11.23
C ALA A 257 12.97 1.04 10.12
N SER A 258 13.57 1.94 9.33
CA SER A 258 14.34 1.58 8.15
C SER A 258 15.83 1.29 8.39
N GLN A 259 16.33 1.41 9.63
CA GLN A 259 17.76 1.28 9.94
C GLN A 259 18.40 -0.05 9.51
N ASN A 260 17.60 -1.12 9.44
CA ASN A 260 18.05 -2.46 9.03
C ASN A 260 17.78 -2.79 7.54
N LEU A 261 17.15 -1.88 6.78
CA LEU A 261 16.82 -2.11 5.38
C LEU A 261 18.02 -1.85 4.47
N GLU A 262 18.07 -2.56 3.35
CA GLU A 262 19.00 -2.33 2.25
C GLU A 262 18.40 -1.39 1.19
N ASN A 263 17.09 -1.44 1.00
CA ASN A 263 16.38 -0.64 0.01
C ASN A 263 15.15 0.01 0.65
N LEU A 264 15.03 1.33 0.53
CA LEU A 264 13.86 2.07 0.96
C LEU A 264 13.40 3.03 -0.13
N ALA A 265 12.14 2.91 -0.51
CA ALA A 265 11.42 3.95 -1.24
C ALA A 265 10.18 4.36 -0.45
N ALA A 266 10.03 5.65 -0.17
CA ALA A 266 8.84 6.22 0.46
C ALA A 266 8.46 7.50 -0.32
N ILE A 267 7.52 7.34 -1.24
CA ILE A 267 7.20 8.31 -2.29
C ILE A 267 5.77 8.84 -2.07
N PHE A 268 5.63 10.17 -2.05
CA PHE A 268 4.40 10.94 -1.81
C PHE A 268 3.70 10.73 -0.45
N ASN A 269 4.07 9.70 0.32
CA ASN A 269 3.52 9.42 1.65
C ASN A 269 4.28 10.15 2.78
N ILE A 270 5.53 10.54 2.58
CA ILE A 270 6.32 11.32 3.55
C ILE A 270 7.10 12.43 2.85
N ASP A 271 7.54 13.42 3.63
CA ASP A 271 8.55 14.39 3.21
C ASP A 271 9.93 13.97 3.72
N ALA A 272 10.96 14.09 2.88
CA ALA A 272 12.35 13.79 3.22
C ALA A 272 12.85 14.62 4.42
N LYS A 273 12.32 15.84 4.62
CA LYS A 273 12.65 16.65 5.79
C LYS A 273 12.33 15.92 7.10
N ASP A 274 11.20 15.20 7.12
CA ASP A 274 10.73 14.48 8.29
C ASP A 274 11.47 13.15 8.45
N PHE A 275 11.98 12.58 7.35
CA PHE A 275 12.87 11.42 7.40
C PHE A 275 14.24 11.79 8.01
N PHE A 276 14.81 12.92 7.59
CA PHE A 276 16.11 13.39 8.08
C PHE A 276 16.03 14.29 9.31
N TYR A 277 14.90 14.29 10.03
CA TYR A 277 14.62 15.21 11.14
C TYR A 277 15.76 15.29 12.17
N ALA A 278 16.42 14.16 12.46
CA ALA A 278 17.49 14.06 13.45
C ALA A 278 18.80 14.77 13.02
N PHE A 279 18.92 15.18 11.76
CA PHE A 279 20.13 15.82 11.21
C PHE A 279 19.94 17.34 11.01
N PHE A 280 18.75 17.90 11.28
CA PHE A 280 18.54 19.34 11.20
C PHE A 280 19.17 20.08 12.40
N PRO A 281 19.85 21.24 12.19
CA PRO A 281 20.52 21.98 13.26
C PRO A 281 19.60 22.42 14.39
N SER A 282 18.35 22.78 14.07
CA SER A 282 17.34 23.21 15.05
C SER A 282 16.95 22.12 16.05
N GLN A 283 17.23 20.85 15.76
CA GLN A 283 16.94 19.72 16.65
C GLN A 283 18.19 19.16 17.35
N ASN A 284 19.40 19.59 16.97
CA ASN A 284 20.68 19.16 17.54
C ASN A 284 21.26 20.26 18.45
N THR A 285 20.67 20.47 19.61
CA THR A 285 21.16 21.41 20.64
C THR A 285 22.24 20.82 21.56
N GLY A 286 22.75 19.60 21.28
CA GLY A 286 23.77 18.94 22.10
C GLY A 286 24.81 18.19 21.26
N MET A 287 26.06 18.19 21.74
CA MET A 287 27.30 17.72 21.08
C MET A 287 27.37 16.21 20.72
N LEU A 288 26.25 15.49 20.63
CA LEU A 288 26.21 14.07 20.28
C LEU A 288 25.64 13.91 18.88
N LEU A 289 26.38 13.23 18.00
CA LEU A 289 25.87 12.80 16.69
C LEU A 289 24.54 12.05 16.86
N PRO A 290 23.57 12.22 15.92
CA PRO A 290 22.29 11.53 16.01
C PRO A 290 22.46 10.02 16.14
N SER A 291 21.68 9.38 17.01
CA SER A 291 21.68 7.93 17.25
C SER A 291 21.20 7.08 16.04
N MET A 292 20.90 7.72 14.91
CA MET A 292 20.42 7.05 13.71
C MET A 292 21.57 6.64 12.80
N SER A 293 21.66 5.35 12.52
CA SER A 293 22.61 4.79 11.55
C SER A 293 21.92 3.77 10.66
N TRP A 294 22.29 3.74 9.39
CA TRP A 294 21.80 2.77 8.42
C TRP A 294 22.96 1.96 7.85
N SER A 295 23.43 0.99 8.63
CA SER A 295 24.61 0.16 8.29
C SER A 295 24.45 -0.68 7.01
N LYS A 296 23.21 -0.91 6.57
CA LYS A 296 22.87 -1.77 5.42
C LYS A 296 22.30 -1.02 4.22
N LEU A 297 21.83 0.20 4.38
CA LEU A 297 21.06 0.92 3.36
C LEU A 297 21.95 1.22 2.15
N ARG A 298 21.50 0.77 0.97
CA ARG A 298 22.16 0.96 -0.33
C ARG A 298 21.41 1.95 -1.20
N HIS A 299 20.09 1.89 -1.18
CA HIS A 299 19.23 2.70 -2.04
C HIS A 299 18.15 3.39 -1.22
N LEU A 300 18.11 4.72 -1.34
CA LEU A 300 17.12 5.56 -0.69
C LEU A 300 16.39 6.41 -1.74
N ASN A 301 15.06 6.34 -1.79
CA ASN A 301 14.24 7.16 -2.66
C ASN A 301 13.13 7.86 -1.86
N LEU A 302 13.16 9.19 -1.83
CA LEU A 302 12.26 10.02 -1.05
C LEU A 302 11.65 11.14 -1.89
N CYS A 303 10.56 11.71 -1.40
CA CYS A 303 9.95 12.93 -1.92
C CYS A 303 10.18 14.10 -0.97
N SER A 304 10.31 15.31 -1.48
CA SER A 304 10.25 16.51 -0.63
C SER A 304 9.80 17.73 -1.40
N GLU A 305 9.06 18.58 -0.71
CA GLU A 305 8.65 19.89 -1.23
C GLU A 305 9.76 20.94 -1.11
N LEU A 306 10.78 20.69 -0.28
CA LEU A 306 11.92 21.60 -0.10
C LEU A 306 12.89 21.59 -1.28
N LEU A 307 12.70 20.69 -2.25
CA LEU A 307 13.52 20.58 -3.47
C LEU A 307 13.11 21.62 -4.53
N VAL A 308 12.68 22.80 -4.09
CA VAL A 308 12.47 23.96 -4.95
C VAL A 308 13.81 24.67 -5.17
N PRO A 309 14.10 25.19 -6.39
CA PRO A 309 15.39 25.80 -6.73
C PRO A 309 15.91 26.88 -5.76
N ALA A 310 15.03 27.51 -4.98
CA ALA A 310 15.39 28.56 -4.03
C ALA A 310 15.82 28.04 -2.65
N HIS A 311 15.44 26.82 -2.24
CA HIS A 311 15.54 26.36 -0.84
C HIS A 311 16.10 24.93 -0.66
N TYR A 312 16.53 24.27 -1.73
CA TYR A 312 17.00 22.89 -1.64
C TYR A 312 18.32 22.71 -0.86
N ASN A 313 19.11 23.78 -0.69
CA ASN A 313 20.46 23.70 -0.11
C ASN A 313 20.46 23.09 1.29
N GLU A 314 19.51 23.46 2.15
CA GLU A 314 19.45 22.95 3.52
C GLU A 314 19.16 21.45 3.54
N LEU A 315 18.14 20.99 2.81
CA LEU A 315 17.80 19.56 2.75
C LEU A 315 18.95 18.73 2.18
N ILE A 316 19.65 19.22 1.14
CA ILE A 316 20.79 18.50 0.56
C ILE A 316 21.94 18.42 1.58
N GLN A 317 22.24 19.48 2.31
CA GLN A 317 23.28 19.48 3.35
C GLN A 317 22.92 18.50 4.48
N VAL A 318 21.67 18.51 4.93
CA VAL A 318 21.17 17.57 5.95
C VAL A 318 21.24 16.13 5.44
N ALA A 319 20.83 15.87 4.21
CA ALA A 319 20.92 14.54 3.60
C ALA A 319 22.37 14.08 3.43
N ALA A 320 23.29 14.99 3.09
CA ALA A 320 24.72 14.70 3.00
C ALA A 320 25.30 14.35 4.38
N ALA A 321 24.91 15.07 5.43
CA ALA A 321 25.29 14.74 6.80
C ALA A 321 24.75 13.36 7.23
N ALA A 322 23.49 13.05 6.87
CA ALA A 322 22.90 11.74 7.13
C ALA A 322 23.59 10.61 6.36
N ALA A 323 24.03 10.86 5.12
CA ALA A 323 24.73 9.87 4.29
C ALA A 323 26.04 9.39 4.90
N LEU A 324 26.70 10.20 5.74
CA LEU A 324 27.88 9.77 6.52
C LEU A 324 27.57 8.61 7.48
N GLN A 325 26.30 8.44 7.87
CA GLN A 325 25.80 7.34 8.71
C GLN A 325 25.29 6.14 7.88
N MET A 326 25.55 6.12 6.58
CA MET A 326 25.06 5.12 5.62
C MET A 326 26.23 4.54 4.79
N PRO A 327 27.11 3.71 5.38
CA PRO A 327 28.38 3.33 4.75
C PRO A 327 28.26 2.51 3.45
N LYS A 328 27.09 1.93 3.16
CA LYS A 328 26.82 1.14 1.95
C LYS A 328 25.98 1.90 0.90
N LEU A 329 25.68 3.17 1.15
CA LEU A 329 24.80 3.97 0.32
C LEU A 329 25.41 4.15 -1.07
N THR A 330 24.66 3.73 -2.08
CA THR A 330 25.04 3.88 -3.48
C THR A 330 24.41 5.14 -4.08
N TYR A 331 23.15 5.43 -3.75
CA TYR A 331 22.52 6.69 -4.12
C TYR A 331 21.38 7.08 -3.18
N VAL A 332 21.15 8.39 -3.10
CA VAL A 332 19.90 8.99 -2.64
C VAL A 332 19.23 9.61 -3.85
N ARG A 333 17.99 9.20 -4.12
CA ARG A 333 17.15 9.85 -5.12
C ARG A 333 16.09 10.67 -4.43
N PHE A 334 15.96 11.90 -4.88
CA PHE A 334 14.87 12.75 -4.51
C PHE A 334 13.93 12.97 -5.68
N THR A 335 12.62 12.87 -5.42
CA THR A 335 11.57 13.19 -6.39
C THR A 335 10.85 14.45 -5.93
N TRP A 336 10.81 15.47 -6.79
CA TRP A 336 10.05 16.70 -6.56
C TRP A 336 8.54 16.43 -6.67
N THR A 337 7.74 17.09 -5.84
CA THR A 337 6.28 16.86 -5.71
C THR A 337 5.46 18.10 -5.93
#